data_AF-A0A6P0TZP3-F1
#
_entry.id   AF-A0A6P0TZP3-F1
#
_cell.length_a   1.000
_cell.length_b   1.000
_cell.length_c   1.000
_cell.angle_alpha   90.00
_cell.angle_beta   90.00
_cell.angle_gamma   90.00
#
_symmetry.space_group_name_H-M   'P 1'
#
loop_
_entity.id
_entity.type
_entity.pdbx_description
1 polymer ?
#
loop_
_entity_poly.entity_id
_entity_poly.type
_entity_poly.pdbx_seq_one_letter_code
_entity_poly.pdbx_strand_id
1 'polypeptide(L)'
;MLNNGLRRTKKIFKIVSINLILCLLILSLVEGLSSIILLFYKISKVQPMSEIRHTQYDELLGWVNIPNVDIPNMYGQGIYFRTNSQSFRNNEDFTINIPPNKVRIICSG
;
A
#
# COMPACT_ATOMS: atom_id res chain seq x y z
N MET A 1 42.49 -8.36 52.67
CA MET A 1 42.56 -8.86 51.26
C MET A 1 41.18 -9.07 50.61
N LEU A 2 40.09 -9.34 51.35
CA LEU A 2 38.73 -9.54 50.80
C LEU A 2 38.13 -8.34 50.04
N ASN A 3 38.51 -7.11 50.39
CA ASN A 3 37.87 -5.89 49.85
C ASN A 3 38.22 -5.61 48.37
N ASN A 4 39.35 -6.11 47.88
CA ASN A 4 39.78 -5.91 46.49
C ASN A 4 39.05 -6.84 45.51
N GLY A 5 38.65 -8.04 45.94
CA GLY A 5 37.88 -8.98 45.12
C GLY A 5 36.47 -8.47 44.81
N LEU A 6 35.78 -7.96 45.82
CA LEU A 6 34.42 -7.40 45.69
C LEU A 6 34.38 -6.15 44.79
N ARG A 7 35.45 -5.33 44.84
CA ARG A 7 35.59 -4.13 43.98
C ARG A 7 35.87 -4.51 42.53
N ARG A 8 36.57 -5.63 42.29
CA ARG A 8 36.88 -6.16 40.96
C ARG A 8 35.67 -6.82 40.30
N THR A 9 34.86 -7.59 41.05
CA THR A 9 33.62 -8.18 40.54
C THR A 9 32.58 -7.11 40.17
N LYS A 10 32.40 -6.08 41.00
CA LYS A 10 31.54 -4.92 40.67
C LYS A 10 31.97 -4.20 39.39
N LYS A 11 33.29 -4.06 39.16
CA LYS A 11 33.81 -3.48 37.90
C LYS A 11 33.52 -4.35 36.68
N ILE A 12 33.72 -5.67 36.79
CA ILE A 12 33.43 -6.61 35.71
C ILE A 12 31.95 -6.59 35.37
N PHE A 13 31.07 -6.66 36.39
CA PHE A 13 29.63 -6.59 36.19
C PHE A 13 29.21 -5.29 35.49
N LYS A 14 29.76 -4.14 35.92
CA LYS A 14 29.52 -2.85 35.26
C LYS A 14 29.92 -2.85 33.79
N ILE A 15 31.08 -3.42 33.45
CA ILE A 15 31.56 -3.51 32.06
C ILE A 15 30.65 -4.40 31.21
N VAL A 16 30.22 -5.54 31.76
CA VAL A 16 29.29 -6.46 31.07
C VAL A 16 27.94 -5.78 30.85
N SER A 17 27.38 -5.12 31.86
CA SER A 17 26.11 -4.40 31.70
C SER A 17 26.18 -3.28 30.66
N ILE A 18 27.27 -2.51 30.64
CA ILE A 18 27.46 -1.44 29.63
C ILE A 18 27.51 -2.02 28.22
N ASN A 19 28.29 -3.10 28.00
CA ASN A 19 28.37 -3.74 26.68
C ASN A 19 27.04 -4.36 26.26
N LEU A 20 26.29 -4.95 27.19
CA LEU A 20 24.97 -5.49 26.91
C LEU A 20 23.99 -4.38 26.46
N ILE A 21 23.96 -3.27 27.19
CA ILE A 21 23.13 -2.11 26.84
C ILE A 21 23.55 -1.56 25.47
N LEU A 22 24.86 -1.44 25.22
CA LEU A 22 25.37 -0.96 23.93
C LEU A 22 24.96 -1.88 22.77
N CYS A 23 25.04 -3.19 22.97
CA CYS A 23 24.62 -4.17 21.96
C CYS A 23 23.12 -4.04 21.65
N LEU A 24 22.28 -3.96 22.68
CA LEU A 24 20.83 -3.77 22.52
C LEU A 24 20.52 -2.46 21.80
N LEU A 25 21.24 -1.39 22.11
CA LEU A 25 21.06 -0.08 21.49
C LEU A 25 21.44 -0.12 19.99
N ILE A 26 22.53 -0.79 19.64
CA ILE A 26 22.94 -0.99 18.24
C ILE A 26 21.89 -1.81 17.48
N LEU A 27 21.41 -2.92 18.05
CA LEU A 27 20.39 -3.75 17.42
C LEU A 27 19.09 -2.96 17.18
N SER A 28 18.65 -2.20 18.19
CA SER A 28 17.47 -1.35 18.10
C SER A 28 17.61 -0.28 17.01
N LEU A 29 18.78 0.33 16.87
CA LEU A 29 19.07 1.30 15.80
C LEU A 29 19.02 0.65 14.41
N VAL A 30 19.63 -0.53 14.23
CA VAL A 30 19.64 -1.23 12.94
C VAL A 30 18.24 -1.64 12.53
N GLU A 31 17.44 -2.19 13.46
CA GLU A 31 16.06 -2.57 13.21
C GLU A 31 15.18 -1.35 12.88
N GLY A 32 15.34 -0.26 13.65
CA GLY A 32 14.64 1.00 13.41
C GLY A 32 14.96 1.60 12.05
N LEU A 33 16.24 1.66 11.67
CA LEU A 33 16.67 2.15 10.36
C LEU A 33 16.15 1.28 9.23
N SER A 34 16.19 -0.04 9.38
CA SER A 34 15.67 -0.98 8.39
C SER A 34 14.15 -0.79 8.19
N SER A 35 13.42 -0.59 9.28
CA SER A 35 11.97 -0.33 9.25
C SER A 35 11.63 0.99 8.57
N ILE A 36 12.42 2.05 8.83
CA ILE A 36 12.26 3.36 8.18
C ILE A 36 12.53 3.25 6.67
N ILE A 37 13.61 2.58 6.28
CA ILE A 37 13.93 2.37 4.85
C ILE A 37 12.81 1.60 4.15
N LEU A 38 12.32 0.52 4.76
CA LEU A 38 11.21 -0.27 4.22
C LEU A 38 9.92 0.53 4.13
N LEU A 39 9.63 1.38 5.11
CA LEU A 39 8.47 2.27 5.10
C LEU A 39 8.53 3.22 3.89
N PHE A 40 9.65 3.91 3.71
CA PHE A 40 9.83 4.82 2.57
C PHE A 40 9.77 4.10 1.22
N TYR A 41 10.37 2.91 1.14
CA TYR A 41 10.28 2.07 -0.06
C TYR A 41 8.82 1.71 -0.40
N LYS A 42 8.04 1.32 0.62
CA LYS A 42 6.62 1.00 0.45
C LYS A 42 5.83 2.25 0.04
N ILE A 43 6.00 3.37 0.73
CA ILE A 43 5.31 4.63 0.40
C ILE A 43 5.63 5.07 -1.04
N SER A 44 6.89 4.98 -1.47
CA SER A 44 7.27 5.32 -2.84
C SER A 44 6.64 4.41 -3.90
N LYS A 45 6.20 3.21 -3.51
CA LYS A 45 5.53 2.25 -4.39
C LYS A 45 4.01 2.25 -4.26
N VAL A 46 3.46 2.84 -3.19
CA VAL A 46 2.02 3.00 -3.05
C VAL A 46 1.57 3.99 -4.12
N GLN A 47 0.87 3.48 -5.12
CA GLN A 47 0.14 4.35 -6.01
C GLN A 47 -1.03 4.97 -5.22
N PRO A 48 -1.23 6.29 -5.30
CA PRO A 48 -2.37 6.94 -4.67
C PRO A 48 -3.66 6.27 -5.15
N MET A 49 -4.64 6.06 -4.25
CA MET A 49 -5.93 5.40 -4.55
C MET A 49 -6.46 5.85 -5.90
N SER A 50 -6.30 4.98 -6.90
CA SER A 50 -6.60 5.25 -8.30
C SER A 50 -8.10 5.42 -8.49
N GLU A 51 -8.90 4.75 -7.68
CA GLU A 51 -10.36 4.77 -7.74
C GLU A 51 -10.93 6.19 -7.70
N ILE A 52 -10.40 7.10 -6.86
CA ILE A 52 -10.90 8.49 -6.79
C ILE A 52 -10.55 9.28 -8.05
N ARG A 53 -9.39 9.02 -8.68
CA ARG A 53 -8.94 9.76 -9.88
C ARG A 53 -9.67 9.37 -11.15
N HIS A 54 -10.26 8.17 -11.17
CA HIS A 54 -10.90 7.60 -12.35
C HIS A 54 -12.42 7.54 -12.19
N THR A 55 -12.94 8.28 -11.22
CA THR A 55 -14.37 8.49 -11.02
C THR A 55 -14.73 9.96 -11.10
N GLN A 56 -15.94 10.24 -11.55
CA GLN A 56 -16.59 11.55 -11.50
C GLN A 56 -17.91 11.42 -10.76
N TYR A 57 -18.37 12.53 -10.16
CA TYR A 57 -19.65 12.57 -9.49
C TYR A 57 -20.77 12.82 -10.51
N ASP A 58 -21.76 11.94 -10.52
CA ASP A 58 -23.03 12.04 -11.22
C ASP A 58 -24.13 12.28 -10.18
N GLU A 59 -25.02 13.24 -10.43
CA GLU A 59 -26.03 13.65 -9.45
C GLU A 59 -27.06 12.55 -9.15
N LEU A 60 -27.31 11.63 -10.09
CA LEU A 60 -28.31 10.59 -9.95
C LEU A 60 -27.71 9.28 -9.44
N LEU A 61 -26.49 8.96 -9.88
CA LEU A 61 -25.83 7.68 -9.63
C LEU A 61 -24.74 7.75 -8.55
N GLY A 62 -24.30 8.95 -8.17
CA GLY A 62 -23.16 9.16 -7.30
C GLY A 62 -21.83 9.01 -8.05
N TRP A 63 -20.86 8.31 -7.47
CA TRP A 63 -19.55 8.15 -8.12
C TRP A 63 -19.63 7.15 -9.27
N VAL A 64 -19.42 7.62 -10.49
CA VAL A 64 -19.35 6.80 -11.71
C VAL A 64 -17.96 6.85 -12.29
N ASN A 65 -17.54 5.81 -13.01
CA ASN A 65 -16.24 5.82 -13.65
C ASN A 65 -16.17 6.88 -14.77
N ILE A 66 -14.99 7.41 -15.02
CA ILE A 66 -14.71 8.25 -16.20
C ILE A 66 -14.76 7.36 -17.45
N PRO A 67 -15.37 7.80 -18.56
CA PRO A 67 -15.45 7.00 -19.79
C PRO A 67 -14.09 6.89 -20.50
N ASN A 68 -13.92 5.84 -21.31
CA ASN A 68 -12.74 5.60 -22.16
C ASN A 68 -11.39 5.60 -21.43
N VAL A 69 -11.37 5.13 -20.17
CA VAL A 69 -10.14 5.00 -19.39
C VAL A 69 -9.54 3.63 -19.66
N ASP A 70 -8.23 3.56 -19.89
CA ASP A 70 -7.47 2.32 -19.97
C ASP A 70 -6.20 2.44 -19.12
N ILE A 71 -6.15 1.69 -18.02
CA ILE A 71 -5.07 1.74 -17.04
C ILE A 71 -4.51 0.33 -16.87
N PRO A 72 -3.31 0.07 -17.41
CA PRO A 72 -2.65 -1.20 -17.21
C PRO A 72 -2.19 -1.32 -15.75
N ASN A 73 -2.32 -2.53 -15.21
CA ASN A 73 -1.84 -2.88 -13.87
C ASN A 73 -2.46 -2.08 -12.69
N MET A 74 -3.66 -1.49 -12.86
CA MET A 74 -4.31 -0.69 -11.81
C MET A 74 -4.50 -1.46 -10.49
N TYR A 75 -4.78 -2.76 -10.57
CA TYR A 75 -5.00 -3.62 -9.40
C TYR A 75 -3.86 -4.62 -9.15
N GLY A 76 -2.69 -4.38 -9.74
CA GLY A 76 -1.55 -5.29 -9.69
C GLY A 76 -1.12 -5.76 -11.08
N GLN A 77 0.02 -6.45 -11.15
CA GLN A 77 0.63 -6.85 -12.41
C GLN A 77 -0.32 -7.72 -13.26
N GLY A 78 -0.57 -7.29 -14.50
CA GLY A 78 -1.48 -7.92 -15.45
C GLY A 78 -2.96 -7.57 -15.26
N ILE A 79 -3.34 -6.90 -14.16
CA ILE A 79 -4.75 -6.61 -13.86
C ILE A 79 -5.07 -5.17 -14.26
N TYR A 80 -5.70 -5.01 -15.40
CA TYR A 80 -6.07 -3.72 -15.96
C TYR A 80 -7.45 -3.24 -15.45
N PHE A 81 -7.64 -1.93 -15.54
CA PHE A 81 -8.94 -1.29 -15.42
C PHE A 81 -9.25 -0.59 -16.74
N ARG A 82 -10.43 -0.90 -17.30
CA ARG A 82 -10.88 -0.30 -18.55
C ARG A 82 -12.35 0.04 -18.48
N THR A 83 -12.69 1.23 -18.97
CA THR A 83 -14.07 1.69 -19.15
C THR A 83 -14.33 1.99 -20.61
N ASN A 84 -15.56 1.77 -21.05
CA ASN A 84 -15.98 2.11 -22.41
C ASN A 84 -16.51 3.55 -22.49
N SER A 85 -17.03 3.95 -23.66
CA SER A 85 -17.57 5.29 -23.89
C SER A 85 -18.77 5.67 -23.02
N GLN A 86 -19.41 4.68 -22.41
CA GLN A 86 -20.55 4.83 -21.49
C GLN A 86 -20.15 4.59 -20.02
N SER A 87 -18.86 4.68 -19.69
CA SER A 87 -18.33 4.50 -18.32
C SER A 87 -18.48 3.10 -17.71
N PHE A 88 -18.97 2.11 -18.46
CA PHE A 88 -19.07 0.74 -17.99
C PHE A 88 -17.70 0.07 -18.02
N ARG A 89 -17.42 -0.78 -17.02
CA ARG A 89 -16.22 -1.62 -17.01
C ARG A 89 -16.34 -2.69 -18.09
N ASN A 90 -15.93 -2.33 -19.30
CA ASN A 90 -16.05 -3.15 -20.49
C ASN A 90 -14.93 -2.79 -21.46
N ASN A 91 -14.43 -3.78 -22.19
CA ASN A 91 -13.43 -3.65 -23.23
C ASN A 91 -14.02 -3.23 -24.58
N GLU A 92 -15.34 -3.35 -24.74
CA GLU A 92 -16.06 -3.04 -25.97
C GLU A 92 -17.07 -1.89 -25.79
N ASP A 93 -17.17 -1.09 -26.84
CA ASP A 93 -18.25 -0.12 -27.00
C ASP A 93 -19.49 -0.77 -27.58
N PHE A 94 -20.65 -0.29 -27.14
CA PHE A 94 -21.94 -0.73 -27.65
C PHE A 94 -22.87 0.47 -27.81
N THR A 95 -23.93 0.30 -28.60
CA THR A 95 -24.93 1.36 -28.80
C THR A 95 -25.81 1.53 -27.57
N ILE A 96 -26.23 2.76 -27.28
CA ILE A 96 -27.22 3.03 -26.23
C ILE A 96 -28.52 2.27 -26.52
N ASN A 97 -28.95 2.22 -27.79
CA ASN A 97 -30.13 1.46 -28.20
C ASN A 97 -29.94 -0.04 -27.98
N ILE A 98 -30.95 -0.65 -27.36
CA ILE A 98 -31.03 -2.10 -27.17
C ILE A 98 -31.51 -2.72 -28.50
N PRO A 99 -30.83 -3.76 -29.03
CA PRO A 99 -31.28 -4.42 -30.25
C PRO A 99 -32.70 -4.98 -30.13
N PRO A 100 -33.49 -5.03 -31.22
CA PRO A 100 -34.85 -5.57 -31.19
C PRO A 100 -34.84 -7.02 -30.69
N ASN A 101 -35.87 -7.38 -29.92
CA ASN A 101 -36.04 -8.70 -29.29
C ASN A 101 -34.91 -9.13 -28.34
N LYS A 102 -34.13 -8.17 -27.81
CA LYS A 102 -33.13 -8.41 -26.76
C LYS A 102 -33.44 -7.58 -25.52
N VAL A 103 -32.96 -8.08 -24.39
CA VAL A 103 -32.96 -7.35 -23.11
C VAL A 103 -31.50 -7.06 -22.74
N ARG A 104 -31.21 -5.83 -22.31
CA ARG A 104 -29.91 -5.46 -21.77
C ARG A 104 -29.97 -5.43 -20.26
N ILE A 105 -29.06 -6.19 -19.64
CA ILE A 105 -28.82 -6.16 -18.21
C ILE A 105 -27.56 -5.33 -17.97
N ILE A 106 -27.67 -4.33 -17.10
CA ILE A 106 -26.54 -3.51 -16.67
C ILE A 106 -26.31 -3.80 -15.19
N CYS A 107 -25.08 -4.19 -14.85
CA CYS A 107 -24.66 -4.41 -13.47
C CYS A 107 -23.79 -3.22 -13.05
N SER A 108 -24.35 -2.27 -12.29
CA SER A 108 -23.69 -1.03 -11.86
C SER A 108 -23.10 -1.11 -10.44
N GLY A 109 -22.78 -2.34 -9.99
CA GLY A 109 -22.23 -2.61 -8.66
C GLY A 109 -20.73 -2.42 -8.57
#